data_AF-A0A7M3M9U8-F1
#
_entry.id   AF-A0A7M3M9U8-F1
#
_cell.length_a   1.000
_cell.length_b   1.000
_cell.length_c   1.000
_cell.angle_alpha   90.00
_cell.angle_beta   90.00
_cell.angle_gamma   90.00
#
_symmetry.space_group_name_H-M   'P 1'
#
loop_
_entity.id
_entity.type
_entity.pdbx_description
1 polymer ?
#
loop_
_entity_poly.entity_id
_entity_poly.type
_entity_poly.pdbx_seq_one_letter_code
_entity_poly.pdbx_strand_id
1 'polypeptide(L)'
;MCSSVRTWRRSSNRQGKSQRSMPVIRCWQWRVNRTAMILKGPCSLDILLLLYKRQPRRRTRMQSTAICHDVQEHRLHITSRVDWFFQQFTIGKLAHRCGFTKAKGVPPAVLLSCLFSLPFHRLNLYRYFAPQDTPAFGKDAVYEFMRSSRYSWRRFLLLLAARVCSMLQDLTSEERETVLILDDSTLQRPRSKKVELLARVFDHTQNSFLKGYRLLSLCWSDGATLAPLDFALLSSAKEKNRYQGVTKLLDSRTCGARRRKEAICKATELIGPMLKRALTAGVQARYLLMDSWFGMPAIISHAREHIHVICMVKRTPKVLYGSRANA
;
A
#
# COMPACT_ATOMS: atom_id res chain seq x y z
N MET A 1 38.66 -46.02 4.74
CA MET A 1 37.86 -47.27 4.80
C MET A 1 36.40 -46.90 5.04
N CYS A 2 35.51 -47.76 4.55
CA CYS A 2 34.18 -47.47 4.04
C CYS A 2 33.08 -47.11 5.07
N SER A 3 31.97 -46.62 4.52
CA SER A 3 30.56 -46.63 5.00
C SER A 3 30.06 -45.38 5.74
N SER A 4 28.91 -44.78 5.45
CA SER A 4 27.80 -45.12 4.54
C SER A 4 27.03 -43.83 4.17
N VAL A 5 26.82 -43.63 2.87
CA VAL A 5 25.93 -42.61 2.27
C VAL A 5 24.51 -43.17 2.27
N ARG A 6 23.55 -42.48 2.90
CA ARG A 6 22.11 -42.74 2.70
C ARG A 6 21.49 -41.67 1.81
N THR A 7 21.35 -42.01 0.54
CA THR A 7 20.50 -41.36 -0.45
C THR A 7 19.04 -41.72 -0.19
N TRP A 8 18.17 -40.72 -0.04
CA TRP A 8 16.72 -40.94 0.00
C TRP A 8 16.15 -40.92 -1.44
N ARG A 9 15.92 -42.11 -2.01
CA ARG A 9 15.00 -42.32 -3.14
C ARG A 9 13.56 -42.33 -2.60
N ARG A 10 12.67 -41.54 -3.20
CA ARG A 10 11.21 -41.66 -2.96
C ARG A 10 10.65 -42.77 -3.86
N SER A 11 10.21 -43.88 -3.26
CA SER A 11 9.25 -44.79 -3.87
C SER A 11 7.83 -44.38 -3.47
N SER A 12 6.93 -44.49 -4.44
CA SER A 12 5.50 -44.26 -4.30
C SER A 12 4.83 -45.42 -3.58
N ASN A 13 4.16 -45.19 -2.45
CA ASN A 13 2.89 -45.86 -2.18
C ASN A 13 2.03 -45.11 -1.15
N ARG A 14 0.72 -45.09 -1.42
CA ARG A 14 -0.33 -44.53 -0.57
C ARG A 14 -0.51 -45.40 0.67
N GLN A 15 -0.49 -44.80 1.86
CA GLN A 15 -1.36 -45.18 2.98
C GLN A 15 -1.37 -44.05 4.02
N GLY A 16 -2.58 -43.67 4.43
CA GLY A 16 -2.83 -42.52 5.28
C GLY A 16 -2.40 -42.73 6.73
N LYS A 17 -1.72 -41.74 7.29
CA LYS A 17 -1.69 -41.48 8.74
C LYS A 17 -1.73 -39.97 8.98
N SER A 18 -2.63 -39.59 9.88
CA SER A 18 -2.86 -38.27 10.43
C SER A 18 -1.56 -37.66 10.98
N GLN A 19 -1.10 -36.58 10.36
CA GLN A 19 -0.14 -35.65 10.94
C GLN A 19 -0.77 -34.26 10.88
N ARG A 20 -0.90 -33.64 12.06
CA ARG A 20 -1.34 -32.24 12.23
C ARG A 20 -0.44 -31.34 11.40
N SER A 21 -1.00 -30.78 10.34
CA SER A 21 -0.34 -29.82 9.47
C SER A 21 -0.20 -28.47 10.19
N MET A 22 1.03 -27.95 10.22
CA MET A 22 1.25 -26.52 10.44
C MET A 22 0.49 -25.73 9.36
N PRO A 23 -0.14 -24.60 9.70
CA PRO A 23 -0.90 -23.82 8.73
C PRO A 23 0.04 -23.28 7.66
N VAL A 24 -0.08 -23.87 6.47
CA VAL A 24 0.49 -23.40 5.21
C VAL A 24 0.11 -21.93 5.04
N ILE A 25 1.10 -21.04 5.12
CA ILE A 25 0.97 -19.61 4.81
C ILE A 25 0.55 -19.52 3.34
N ARG A 26 -0.75 -19.35 3.13
CA ARG A 26 -1.33 -19.17 1.79
C ARG A 26 -0.91 -17.80 1.26
N CYS A 27 -0.45 -17.81 0.02
CA CYS A 27 -0.22 -16.68 -0.86
C CYS A 27 -1.29 -15.60 -0.67
N TRP A 28 -0.91 -14.44 -0.11
CA TRP A 28 -1.79 -13.29 0.10
C TRP A 28 -2.01 -12.56 -1.22
N GLN A 29 -2.86 -13.12 -2.07
CA GLN A 29 -3.17 -12.56 -3.37
C GLN A 29 -4.21 -11.44 -3.25
N TRP A 30 -3.77 -10.20 -3.34
CA TRP A 30 -4.62 -9.01 -3.36
C TRP A 30 -5.45 -8.92 -4.64
N ARG A 31 -6.73 -9.31 -4.57
CA ARG A 31 -7.70 -9.13 -5.68
C ARG A 31 -8.28 -7.72 -5.64
N VAL A 32 -7.68 -6.80 -6.38
CA VAL A 32 -8.14 -5.41 -6.55
C VAL A 32 -9.46 -5.37 -7.34
N ASN A 33 -10.58 -5.13 -6.65
CA ASN A 33 -11.88 -4.93 -7.29
C ASN A 33 -12.06 -3.48 -7.78
N ARG A 34 -12.51 -3.38 -9.03
CA ARG A 34 -12.72 -2.17 -9.83
C ARG A 34 -13.46 -1.08 -9.05
N THR A 35 -12.86 0.10 -8.91
CA THR A 35 -13.40 1.47 -9.08
C THR A 35 -12.53 2.44 -8.27
N ALA A 36 -11.60 3.15 -8.91
CA ALA A 36 -11.05 4.43 -8.42
C ALA A 36 -10.18 5.03 -9.52
N MET A 37 -10.66 6.12 -10.08
CA MET A 37 -10.01 6.95 -11.08
C MET A 37 -9.02 7.87 -10.35
N ILE A 38 -7.97 8.31 -11.07
CA ILE A 38 -7.05 9.42 -10.75
C ILE A 38 -5.66 9.00 -10.26
N LEU A 39 -4.77 8.86 -11.24
CA LEU A 39 -3.34 9.13 -11.10
C LEU A 39 -3.10 10.60 -11.46
N LYS A 40 -3.48 11.48 -10.53
CA LYS A 40 -3.11 12.92 -10.41
C LYS A 40 -3.39 13.35 -8.95
N GLY A 41 -2.74 12.71 -7.99
CA GLY A 41 -3.07 12.77 -6.55
C GLY A 41 -2.97 11.40 -5.89
N PRO A 42 -2.83 11.30 -4.56
CA PRO A 42 -2.08 10.22 -3.92
C PRO A 42 -2.78 8.87 -3.95
N CYS A 43 -2.04 7.85 -4.38
CA CYS A 43 -2.44 6.45 -4.19
C CYS A 43 -2.52 6.01 -2.71
N SER A 44 -2.22 6.89 -1.73
CA SER A 44 -2.18 6.50 -0.31
C SER A 44 -3.56 6.24 0.30
N LEU A 45 -4.62 6.94 -0.16
CA LEU A 45 -5.99 6.72 0.30
C LEU A 45 -6.65 5.49 -0.34
N ASP A 46 -6.25 5.15 -1.58
CA ASP A 46 -6.74 3.95 -2.28
C ASP A 46 -6.23 2.65 -1.62
N ILE A 47 -5.03 2.65 -1.02
CA ILE A 47 -4.47 1.50 -0.29
C ILE A 47 -5.27 1.22 1.00
N LEU A 48 -5.68 2.25 1.74
CA LEU A 48 -6.55 2.10 2.91
C LEU A 48 -7.93 1.52 2.55
N LEU A 49 -8.44 1.88 1.37
CA LEU A 49 -9.72 1.41 0.83
C LEU A 49 -9.70 -0.05 0.35
N LEU A 50 -8.53 -0.56 -0.06
CA LEU A 50 -8.39 -1.94 -0.53
C LEU A 50 -8.56 -2.96 0.60
N LEU A 51 -8.18 -2.61 1.83
CA LEU A 51 -8.27 -3.48 3.01
C LEU A 51 -9.71 -3.80 3.49
N TYR A 52 -10.73 -3.02 3.07
CA TYR A 52 -12.05 -3.04 3.72
C TYR A 52 -13.19 -3.78 2.97
N LYS A 53 -12.98 -4.39 1.79
CA LYS A 53 -14.12 -4.91 0.99
C LYS A 53 -14.35 -6.43 1.08
N ARG A 54 -15.27 -6.83 1.96
CA ARG A 54 -16.16 -8.01 1.77
C ARG A 54 -17.61 -7.60 2.07
N GLN A 55 -18.53 -7.84 1.14
CA GLN A 55 -19.97 -8.16 1.28
C GLN A 55 -20.80 -7.69 0.03
N PRO A 56 -21.85 -8.42 -0.37
CA PRO A 56 -22.51 -8.32 -1.68
C PRO A 56 -23.54 -7.19 -1.79
N ARG A 57 -23.81 -6.80 -3.04
CA ARG A 57 -24.80 -5.77 -3.42
C ARG A 57 -26.24 -6.28 -3.21
N ARG A 58 -27.05 -5.57 -2.44
CA ARG A 58 -28.52 -5.62 -2.54
C ARG A 58 -29.04 -4.34 -3.21
N ARG A 59 -29.95 -4.49 -4.18
CA ARG A 59 -30.72 -3.40 -4.79
C ARG A 59 -31.83 -2.98 -3.81
N THR A 60 -32.05 -1.69 -3.62
CA THR A 60 -33.20 -1.17 -2.85
C THR A 60 -34.08 -0.26 -3.71
N ARG A 61 -35.39 -0.52 -3.61
CA ARG A 61 -36.53 0.27 -4.10
C ARG A 61 -36.89 1.34 -3.03
N MET A 62 -37.68 2.36 -3.41
CA MET A 62 -38.06 3.55 -2.60
C MET A 62 -38.31 3.26 -1.10
N GLN A 63 -37.80 4.14 -0.22
CA GLN A 63 -37.65 3.88 1.21
C GLN A 63 -38.51 4.80 2.10
N SER A 64 -39.00 4.21 3.20
CA SER A 64 -39.80 4.78 4.29
C SER A 64 -38.96 5.51 5.36
N THR A 65 -39.61 6.38 6.14
CA THR A 65 -39.04 7.36 7.08
C THR A 65 -38.14 6.78 8.20
N ALA A 66 -38.43 5.59 8.72
CA ALA A 66 -37.63 4.95 9.76
C ALA A 66 -36.21 4.55 9.29
N ILE A 67 -36.05 4.20 8.00
CA ILE A 67 -34.75 3.85 7.41
C ILE A 67 -33.89 5.11 7.22
N CYS A 68 -34.52 6.26 7.00
CA CYS A 68 -33.82 7.53 6.81
C CYS A 68 -33.13 7.99 8.12
N HIS A 69 -33.77 7.76 9.27
CA HIS A 69 -33.20 8.08 10.59
C HIS A 69 -31.96 7.25 10.90
N ASP A 70 -32.01 5.93 10.69
CA ASP A 70 -30.88 5.01 10.89
C ASP A 70 -29.68 5.33 9.96
N VAL A 71 -29.96 5.71 8.71
CA VAL A 71 -28.93 6.17 7.77
C VAL A 71 -28.30 7.50 8.22
N GLN A 72 -29.09 8.41 8.78
CA GLN A 72 -28.61 9.71 9.30
C GLN A 72 -27.73 9.51 10.54
N GLU A 73 -28.16 8.69 11.50
CA GLU A 73 -27.40 8.36 12.72
C GLU A 73 -26.07 7.67 12.40
N HIS A 74 -26.09 6.69 11.49
CA HIS A 74 -24.88 6.01 11.05
C HIS A 74 -23.88 7.00 10.40
N ARG A 75 -24.36 8.00 9.65
CA ARG A 75 -23.49 9.04 9.07
C ARG A 75 -22.88 9.94 10.14
N LEU A 76 -23.68 10.37 11.12
CA LEU A 76 -23.20 11.20 12.24
C LEU A 76 -22.13 10.47 13.07
N HIS A 77 -22.35 9.19 13.36
CA HIS A 77 -21.41 8.35 14.10
C HIS A 77 -20.09 8.11 13.32
N ILE A 78 -20.13 8.01 11.99
CA ILE A 78 -18.90 7.96 11.19
C ILE A 78 -18.15 9.29 11.29
N THR A 79 -18.85 10.41 11.13
CA THR A 79 -18.23 11.75 11.19
C THR A 79 -17.57 11.98 12.54
N SER A 80 -18.25 11.66 13.65
CA SER A 80 -17.67 11.84 15.00
C SER A 80 -16.41 11.00 15.23
N ARG A 81 -16.36 9.76 14.74
CA ARG A 81 -15.15 8.92 14.83
C ARG A 81 -14.01 9.44 13.97
N VAL A 82 -14.31 9.95 12.77
CA VAL A 82 -13.30 10.57 11.90
C VAL A 82 -12.74 11.83 12.57
N ASP A 83 -13.59 12.68 13.13
CA ASP A 83 -13.16 13.90 13.82
C ASP A 83 -12.31 13.58 15.05
N TRP A 84 -12.72 12.60 15.86
CA TRP A 84 -11.92 12.10 16.96
C TRP A 84 -10.54 11.63 16.47
N PHE A 85 -10.49 10.79 15.43
CA PHE A 85 -9.22 10.31 14.86
C PHE A 85 -8.32 11.47 14.37
N PHE A 86 -8.92 12.48 13.73
CA PHE A 86 -8.20 13.67 13.28
C PHE A 86 -7.61 14.48 14.43
N GLN A 87 -8.32 14.59 15.55
CA GLN A 87 -7.86 15.25 16.76
C GLN A 87 -6.75 14.44 17.44
N GLN A 88 -6.99 13.16 17.72
CA GLN A 88 -6.04 12.27 18.39
C GLN A 88 -4.70 12.18 17.68
N PHE A 89 -4.71 11.96 16.36
CA PHE A 89 -3.48 11.87 15.56
C PHE A 89 -2.99 13.22 15.03
N THR A 90 -3.61 14.33 15.46
CA THR A 90 -3.35 15.71 15.04
C THR A 90 -3.14 15.83 13.52
N ILE A 91 -4.06 15.27 12.74
CA ILE A 91 -3.90 15.09 11.29
C ILE A 91 -3.70 16.41 10.56
N GLY A 92 -4.40 17.48 10.99
CA GLY A 92 -4.20 18.83 10.42
C GLY A 92 -2.76 19.32 10.55
N LYS A 93 -2.14 19.16 11.73
CA LYS A 93 -0.73 19.54 11.97
C LYS A 93 0.23 18.69 11.14
N LEU A 94 -0.04 17.39 11.00
CA LEU A 94 0.75 16.49 10.15
C LEU A 94 0.65 16.87 8.67
N ALA A 95 -0.55 17.15 8.18
CA ALA A 95 -0.79 17.58 6.82
C ALA A 95 -0.02 18.88 6.52
N HIS A 96 -0.10 19.86 7.43
CA HIS A 96 0.65 21.12 7.31
C HIS A 96 2.17 20.88 7.21
N ARG A 97 2.75 20.04 8.08
CA ARG A 97 4.18 19.64 8.03
C ARG A 97 4.57 18.94 6.72
N CYS A 98 3.61 18.35 6.02
CA CYS A 98 3.79 17.71 4.72
C CYS A 98 3.51 18.66 3.53
N GLY A 99 3.33 19.95 3.80
CA GLY A 99 3.14 21.00 2.81
C GLY A 99 1.70 21.15 2.33
N PHE A 100 0.71 20.61 3.05
CA PHE A 100 -0.70 20.67 2.65
C PHE A 100 -1.23 22.05 3.06
N THR A 101 -0.88 23.06 2.27
CA THR A 101 -1.27 24.45 2.51
C THR A 101 -2.12 24.96 1.36
N LYS A 102 -3.09 25.83 1.70
CA LYS A 102 -3.86 26.62 0.74
C LYS A 102 -3.90 28.05 1.24
N ALA A 103 -3.70 29.02 0.34
CA ALA A 103 -3.75 30.44 0.67
C ALA A 103 -5.18 30.97 0.74
N LYS A 104 -6.10 30.39 -0.05
CA LYS A 104 -7.51 30.79 -0.14
C LYS A 104 -8.41 29.56 -0.29
N GLY A 105 -9.68 29.72 0.05
CA GLY A 105 -10.71 28.69 -0.05
C GLY A 105 -10.74 27.75 1.15
N VAL A 106 -11.20 26.53 0.92
CA VAL A 106 -11.48 25.55 1.98
C VAL A 106 -10.18 25.11 2.67
N PRO A 107 -10.15 25.05 4.02
CA PRO A 107 -8.99 24.55 4.75
C PRO A 107 -8.61 23.12 4.33
N PRO A 108 -7.29 22.81 4.16
CA PRO A 108 -6.80 21.48 3.81
C PRO A 108 -7.31 20.35 4.71
N ALA A 109 -7.44 20.62 6.01
CA ALA A 109 -7.93 19.63 6.98
C ALA A 109 -9.38 19.20 6.70
N VAL A 110 -10.25 20.14 6.28
CA VAL A 110 -11.65 19.86 5.94
C VAL A 110 -11.73 19.01 4.67
N LEU A 111 -10.95 19.36 3.64
CA LEU A 111 -10.87 18.57 2.40
C LEU A 111 -10.32 17.17 2.66
N LEU A 112 -9.33 17.05 3.56
CA LEU A 112 -8.75 15.77 3.95
C LEU A 112 -9.73 14.92 4.75
N SER A 113 -10.49 15.50 5.69
CA SER A 113 -11.54 14.80 6.44
C SER A 113 -12.64 14.27 5.52
N CYS A 114 -13.08 15.10 4.57
CA CYS A 114 -14.02 14.67 3.52
C CYS A 114 -13.48 13.48 2.73
N LEU A 115 -12.23 13.51 2.28
CA LEU A 115 -11.63 12.36 1.57
C LEU A 115 -11.52 11.11 2.46
N PHE A 116 -11.20 11.29 3.74
CA PHE A 116 -11.07 10.19 4.70
C PHE A 116 -12.41 9.53 5.02
N SER A 117 -13.53 10.27 5.00
CA SER A 117 -14.85 9.75 5.34
C SER A 117 -15.51 8.96 4.20
N LEU A 118 -15.17 9.24 2.94
CA LEU A 118 -15.76 8.59 1.76
C LEU A 118 -15.79 7.05 1.80
N PRO A 119 -14.69 6.35 2.16
CA PRO A 119 -14.67 4.89 2.25
C PRO A 119 -15.70 4.36 3.25
N PHE A 120 -15.81 5.02 4.42
CA PHE A 120 -16.68 4.62 5.51
C PHE A 120 -18.15 4.85 5.16
N HIS A 121 -18.45 5.94 4.44
CA HIS A 121 -19.78 6.16 3.86
C HIS A 121 -20.08 5.28 2.64
N ARG A 122 -19.09 4.55 2.12
CA ARG A 122 -19.20 3.77 0.87
C ARG A 122 -19.62 4.62 -0.33
N LEU A 123 -19.22 5.89 -0.33
CA LEU A 123 -19.48 6.86 -1.39
C LEU A 123 -18.21 7.12 -2.20
N ASN A 124 -18.39 7.52 -3.45
CA ASN A 124 -17.32 8.15 -4.21
C ASN A 124 -17.57 9.67 -4.25
N LEU A 125 -16.58 10.47 -4.65
CA LEU A 125 -16.71 11.93 -4.71
C LEU A 125 -17.96 12.37 -5.50
N TYR A 126 -18.20 11.76 -6.66
CA TYR A 126 -19.38 12.09 -7.47
C TYR A 126 -20.69 11.92 -6.69
N ARG A 127 -20.88 10.78 -6.01
CA ARG A 127 -22.08 10.50 -5.22
C ARG A 127 -22.15 11.31 -3.92
N TYR A 128 -21.01 11.71 -3.37
CA TYR A 128 -20.96 12.54 -2.18
C TYR A 128 -21.46 13.97 -2.47
N PHE A 129 -21.12 14.52 -3.65
CA PHE A 129 -21.53 15.86 -4.10
C PHE A 129 -22.79 15.88 -4.98
N ALA A 130 -23.46 14.73 -5.18
CA ALA A 130 -24.68 14.63 -5.97
C ALA A 130 -25.99 15.06 -5.25
N PRO A 131 -26.13 14.97 -3.91
CA PRO A 131 -27.34 15.46 -3.23
C PRO A 131 -27.58 16.95 -3.47
N GLN A 132 -28.86 17.37 -3.44
CA GLN A 132 -29.25 18.78 -3.62
C GLN A 132 -28.93 19.66 -2.40
N ASP A 133 -28.58 19.07 -1.25
CA ASP A 133 -28.06 19.80 -0.11
C ASP A 133 -26.72 20.43 -0.51
N THR A 134 -26.64 21.75 -0.44
CA THR A 134 -25.45 22.51 -0.81
C THR A 134 -24.30 22.11 0.12
N PRO A 135 -23.29 21.36 -0.37
CA PRO A 135 -22.16 21.00 0.45
C PRO A 135 -21.36 22.27 0.74
N ALA A 136 -20.69 22.32 1.90
CA ALA A 136 -19.90 23.46 2.34
C ALA A 136 -18.82 23.92 1.32
N PHE A 137 -18.51 23.08 0.33
CA PHE A 137 -17.64 23.41 -0.79
C PHE A 137 -17.93 22.55 -2.03
N GLY A 138 -17.48 23.01 -3.20
CA GLY A 138 -17.64 22.28 -4.45
C GLY A 138 -16.63 21.13 -4.63
N LYS A 139 -17.02 20.12 -5.43
CA LYS A 139 -16.17 18.97 -5.81
C LYS A 139 -14.80 19.38 -6.38
N ASP A 140 -14.74 20.53 -7.05
CA ASP A 140 -13.53 21.03 -7.70
C ASP A 140 -12.44 21.40 -6.69
N ALA A 141 -12.82 21.85 -5.49
CA ALA A 141 -11.88 22.12 -4.40
C ALA A 141 -11.14 20.84 -3.97
N VAL A 142 -11.84 19.69 -3.95
CA VAL A 142 -11.23 18.39 -3.63
C VAL A 142 -10.32 17.92 -4.75
N TYR A 143 -10.76 18.02 -6.01
CA TYR A 143 -9.94 17.62 -7.14
C TYR A 143 -8.68 18.47 -7.27
N GLU A 144 -8.76 19.78 -7.02
CA GLU A 144 -7.61 20.67 -6.98
C GLU A 144 -6.65 20.28 -5.85
N PHE A 145 -7.19 20.03 -4.64
CA PHE A 145 -6.41 19.58 -3.50
C PHE A 145 -5.65 18.28 -3.77
N MET A 146 -6.31 17.27 -4.34
CA MET A 146 -5.65 16.02 -4.73
C MET A 146 -4.60 16.22 -5.83
N ARG A 147 -4.83 17.17 -6.75
CA ARG A 147 -3.96 17.38 -7.93
C ARG A 147 -2.64 18.08 -7.61
N SER A 148 -2.50 18.69 -6.44
CA SER A 148 -1.27 19.39 -6.06
C SER A 148 -0.05 18.46 -6.13
N SER A 149 0.93 18.83 -6.96
CA SER A 149 2.23 18.15 -7.06
C SER A 149 3.20 18.52 -5.93
N ARG A 150 2.85 19.52 -5.10
CA ARG A 150 3.69 20.00 -4.01
C ARG A 150 3.46 19.22 -2.71
N TYR A 151 2.24 18.72 -2.50
CA TYR A 151 1.87 18.00 -1.28
C TYR A 151 2.62 16.68 -1.16
N SER A 152 3.29 16.49 -0.02
CA SER A 152 4.09 15.30 0.23
C SER A 152 3.24 14.18 0.84
N TRP A 153 2.40 13.57 0.02
CA TRP A 153 1.49 12.52 0.47
C TRP A 153 2.19 11.27 1.01
N ARG A 154 3.34 10.90 0.45
CA ARG A 154 4.17 9.81 0.99
C ARG A 154 4.65 10.13 2.41
N ARG A 155 5.14 11.35 2.63
CA ARG A 155 5.59 11.78 3.97
C ARG A 155 4.40 11.82 4.94
N PHE A 156 3.25 12.30 4.49
CA PHE A 156 2.02 12.31 5.29
C PHE A 156 1.62 10.90 5.72
N LEU A 157 1.55 9.95 4.77
CA LEU A 157 1.28 8.54 5.06
C LEU A 157 2.26 8.00 6.09
N LEU A 158 3.57 8.17 5.86
CA LEU A 158 4.60 7.62 6.72
C LEU A 158 4.54 8.19 8.15
N LEU A 159 4.35 9.51 8.29
CA LEU A 159 4.27 10.14 9.62
C LEU A 159 3.01 9.75 10.38
N LEU A 160 1.87 9.62 9.68
CA LEU A 160 0.64 9.12 10.29
C LEU A 160 0.81 7.65 10.69
N ALA A 161 1.33 6.83 9.79
CA ALA A 161 1.56 5.41 10.05
C ALA A 161 2.52 5.19 11.21
N ALA A 162 3.61 5.95 11.30
CA ALA A 162 4.54 5.86 12.44
C ALA A 162 3.85 6.14 13.78
N ARG A 163 2.95 7.13 13.85
CA ARG A 163 2.17 7.40 15.06
C ARG A 163 1.17 6.30 15.39
N VAL A 164 0.49 5.77 14.38
CA VAL A 164 -0.42 4.64 14.55
C VAL A 164 0.35 3.41 15.03
N CYS A 165 1.50 3.11 14.42
CA CYS A 165 2.37 2.02 14.85
C CYS A 165 2.86 2.20 16.29
N SER A 166 3.26 3.42 16.70
CA SER A 166 3.65 3.70 18.09
C SER A 166 2.50 3.40 19.06
N MET A 167 1.28 3.87 18.76
CA MET A 167 0.10 3.54 19.59
C MET A 167 -0.18 2.04 19.62
N LEU A 168 -0.06 1.35 18.48
CA LEU A 168 -0.31 -0.08 18.40
C LEU A 168 0.73 -0.87 19.19
N GLN A 169 2.00 -0.44 19.18
CA GLN A 169 3.08 -1.06 19.93
C GLN A 169 2.81 -1.06 21.43
N ASP A 170 2.24 0.02 21.97
CA ASP A 170 1.83 0.10 23.38
C ASP A 170 0.74 -0.94 23.74
N LEU A 171 0.03 -1.47 22.75
CA LEU A 171 -1.01 -2.51 22.90
C LEU A 171 -0.49 -3.90 22.50
N THR A 172 0.71 -4.00 21.94
CA THR A 172 1.33 -5.24 21.48
C THR A 172 2.15 -5.85 22.61
N SER A 173 1.97 -7.14 22.90
CA SER A 173 2.79 -7.84 23.90
C SER A 173 4.26 -7.94 23.47
N GLU A 174 5.20 -7.92 24.42
CA GLU A 174 6.64 -8.00 24.13
C GLU A 174 7.06 -9.29 23.40
N GLU A 175 6.27 -10.36 23.55
CA GLU A 175 6.47 -11.64 22.86
C GLU A 175 6.19 -11.58 21.35
N ARG A 176 5.49 -10.54 20.87
CA ARG A 176 5.15 -10.43 19.45
C ARG A 176 6.27 -9.76 18.65
N GLU A 177 6.72 -10.48 17.64
CA GLU A 177 7.69 -9.99 16.68
C GLU A 177 7.07 -8.93 15.75
N THR A 178 7.60 -7.71 15.80
CA THR A 178 7.24 -6.66 14.83
C THR A 178 8.13 -6.75 13.59
N VAL A 179 7.51 -6.63 12.42
CA VAL A 179 8.18 -6.85 11.14
C VAL A 179 7.84 -5.76 10.12
N LEU A 180 8.80 -5.52 9.22
CA LEU A 180 8.56 -4.84 7.96
C LEU A 180 8.27 -5.88 6.89
N ILE A 181 7.34 -5.60 5.99
CA ILE A 181 6.97 -6.48 4.88
C ILE A 181 7.16 -5.71 3.59
N LEU A 182 8.03 -6.21 2.71
CA LEU A 182 8.21 -5.70 1.36
C LEU A 182 7.56 -6.67 0.37
N ASP A 183 6.64 -6.14 -0.42
CA ASP A 183 5.90 -6.93 -1.41
C ASP A 183 5.67 -6.12 -2.70
N ASP A 184 5.53 -6.80 -3.83
CA ASP A 184 5.12 -6.18 -5.09
C ASP A 184 3.79 -6.72 -5.62
N SER A 185 2.94 -5.80 -6.04
CA SER A 185 1.61 -6.11 -6.55
C SER A 185 1.38 -5.42 -7.90
N THR A 186 0.55 -6.02 -8.76
CA THR A 186 0.19 -5.39 -10.04
C THR A 186 -1.08 -4.54 -9.90
N LEU A 187 -0.97 -3.24 -10.20
CA LEU A 187 -2.11 -2.32 -10.23
C LEU A 187 -2.64 -2.17 -11.66
N GLN A 188 -3.74 -2.85 -11.96
CA GLN A 188 -4.33 -2.85 -13.30
C GLN A 188 -5.16 -1.59 -13.60
N ARG A 189 -5.01 -1.07 -14.83
CA ARG A 189 -5.74 0.08 -15.39
C ARG A 189 -6.22 -0.20 -16.83
N PRO A 190 -7.00 -1.27 -17.07
CA PRO A 190 -7.31 -1.75 -18.43
C PRO A 190 -8.03 -0.71 -19.31
N ARG A 191 -8.94 0.07 -18.71
CA ARG A 191 -9.75 1.09 -19.41
C ARG A 191 -9.07 2.47 -19.52
N SER A 192 -7.91 2.64 -18.91
CA SER A 192 -7.22 3.94 -18.90
C SER A 192 -6.51 4.20 -20.21
N LYS A 193 -6.62 5.42 -20.74
CA LYS A 193 -5.95 5.83 -21.99
C LYS A 193 -4.95 6.97 -21.77
N LYS A 194 -5.33 8.00 -21.00
CA LYS A 194 -4.56 9.25 -20.84
C LYS A 194 -3.85 9.39 -19.49
N VAL A 195 -3.64 8.30 -18.77
CA VAL A 195 -3.02 8.34 -17.44
C VAL A 195 -1.50 8.44 -17.60
N GLU A 196 -0.86 9.34 -16.85
CA GLU A 196 0.59 9.55 -16.91
C GLU A 196 1.36 8.27 -16.59
N LEU A 197 2.45 8.03 -17.32
CA LEU A 197 3.35 6.88 -17.12
C LEU A 197 2.65 5.51 -17.18
N LEU A 198 1.50 5.40 -17.83
CA LEU A 198 0.79 4.13 -17.97
C LEU A 198 1.62 3.16 -18.81
N ALA A 199 1.85 1.94 -18.33
CA ALA A 199 2.74 0.99 -18.99
C ALA A 199 2.10 -0.38 -19.22
N ARG A 200 2.71 -1.13 -20.13
CA ARG A 200 2.53 -2.57 -20.30
C ARG A 200 3.45 -3.28 -19.32
N VAL A 201 2.86 -3.91 -18.32
CA VAL A 201 3.55 -4.61 -17.23
C VAL A 201 3.27 -6.09 -17.39
N PHE A 202 4.29 -6.94 -17.21
CA PHE A 202 4.09 -8.38 -17.19
C PHE A 202 3.70 -8.82 -15.78
N ASP A 203 2.58 -9.52 -15.66
CA ASP A 203 2.14 -10.16 -14.43
C ASP A 203 2.54 -11.63 -14.47
N HIS A 204 3.49 -11.99 -13.62
CA HIS A 204 4.01 -13.34 -13.51
C HIS A 204 2.99 -14.31 -12.88
N THR A 205 2.00 -13.81 -12.14
CA THR A 205 0.96 -14.66 -11.56
C THR A 205 -0.06 -15.08 -12.61
N GLN A 206 -0.44 -14.17 -13.51
CA GLN A 206 -1.36 -14.45 -14.62
C GLN A 206 -0.63 -14.89 -15.90
N ASN A 207 0.70 -14.89 -15.89
CA ASN A 207 1.57 -15.12 -17.04
C ASN A 207 1.15 -14.30 -18.27
N SER A 208 0.75 -13.04 -18.06
CA SER A 208 0.18 -12.20 -19.12
C SER A 208 0.59 -10.74 -18.97
N PHE A 209 0.52 -10.00 -20.08
CA PHE A 209 0.76 -8.56 -20.06
C PHE A 209 -0.50 -7.80 -19.70
N LEU A 210 -0.38 -6.95 -18.70
CA LEU A 210 -1.44 -6.10 -18.19
C LEU A 210 -1.11 -4.63 -18.43
N LYS A 211 -2.15 -3.84 -18.66
CA LYS A 211 -2.05 -2.38 -18.72
C LYS A 211 -2.15 -1.82 -17.31
N GLY A 212 -1.10 -1.20 -16.80
CA GLY A 212 -1.07 -0.75 -15.40
C GLY A 212 0.31 -0.32 -14.90
N TYR A 213 0.54 -0.61 -13.62
CA TYR A 213 1.74 -0.28 -12.85
C TYR A 213 2.12 -1.45 -11.94
N ARG A 214 3.37 -1.50 -11.50
CA ARG A 214 3.78 -2.32 -10.36
C ARG A 214 3.76 -1.45 -9.11
N LEU A 215 3.10 -1.90 -8.06
CA LEU A 215 3.05 -1.25 -6.76
C LEU A 215 4.03 -1.99 -5.85
N LEU A 216 5.17 -1.36 -5.57
CA LEU A 216 6.08 -1.83 -4.53
C LEU A 216 5.63 -1.21 -3.21
N SER A 217 5.32 -2.02 -2.21
CA SER A 217 4.81 -1.56 -0.90
C SER A 217 5.70 -2.01 0.24
N LEU A 218 5.89 -1.12 1.21
CA LEU A 218 6.50 -1.41 2.50
C LEU A 218 5.44 -1.20 3.58
N CYS A 219 5.17 -2.25 4.36
CA CYS A 219 4.21 -2.24 5.44
C CYS A 219 4.88 -2.65 6.76
N TRP A 220 4.31 -2.23 7.88
CA TRP A 220 4.64 -2.72 9.21
C TRP A 220 3.55 -3.68 9.70
N SER A 221 3.93 -4.69 10.48
CA SER A 221 2.99 -5.60 11.13
C SER A 221 3.52 -6.07 12.48
N ASP A 222 2.61 -6.30 13.42
CA ASP A 222 2.83 -7.00 14.70
C ASP A 222 2.28 -8.45 14.68
N GLY A 223 1.98 -8.98 13.49
CA GLY A 223 1.37 -10.28 13.27
C GLY A 223 -0.17 -10.30 13.31
N ALA A 224 -0.81 -9.28 13.89
CA ALA A 224 -2.28 -9.15 13.92
C ALA A 224 -2.79 -7.99 13.07
N THR A 225 -2.01 -6.90 13.02
CA THR A 225 -2.34 -5.65 12.35
C THR A 225 -1.37 -5.40 11.20
N LEU A 226 -1.80 -4.63 10.21
CA LEU A 226 -0.96 -4.20 9.09
C LEU A 226 -1.11 -2.69 8.88
N ALA A 227 0.01 -1.97 8.86
CA ALA A 227 0.06 -0.54 8.63
C ALA A 227 0.92 -0.21 7.38
N PRO A 228 0.36 0.45 6.34
CA PRO A 228 1.15 0.85 5.18
C PRO A 228 2.09 2.01 5.52
N LEU A 229 3.39 1.86 5.28
CA LEU A 229 4.41 2.86 5.60
C LEU A 229 4.83 3.67 4.37
N ASP A 230 5.13 2.97 3.28
CA ASP A 230 5.66 3.55 2.05
C ASP A 230 5.22 2.74 0.83
N PHE A 231 5.22 3.38 -0.32
CA PHE A 231 4.95 2.73 -1.59
C PHE A 231 5.62 3.46 -2.75
N ALA A 232 6.01 2.70 -3.78
CA ALA A 232 6.42 3.22 -5.07
C ALA A 232 5.49 2.65 -6.16
N LEU A 233 4.91 3.55 -6.95
CA LEU A 233 4.11 3.16 -8.10
C LEU A 233 5.00 3.21 -9.34
N LEU A 234 5.44 2.04 -9.78
CA LEU A 234 6.44 1.83 -10.82
C LEU A 234 5.77 1.63 -12.18
N SER A 235 6.22 2.43 -13.13
CA SER A 235 6.03 2.26 -14.56
C SER A 235 7.18 1.45 -15.15
N SER A 236 7.15 1.22 -16.48
CA SER A 236 8.28 0.64 -17.18
C SER A 236 9.40 1.67 -17.35
N ALA A 237 10.62 1.30 -16.95
CA ALA A 237 11.84 2.05 -17.25
C ALA A 237 12.06 2.19 -18.78
N LYS A 238 11.73 1.14 -19.54
CA LYS A 238 11.79 1.13 -21.01
C LYS A 238 10.63 1.93 -21.60
N GLU A 239 10.96 2.97 -22.37
CA GLU A 239 10.00 3.86 -23.01
C GLU A 239 9.02 3.16 -23.92
N LYS A 240 9.50 2.23 -24.76
CA LYS A 240 8.67 1.45 -25.68
C LYS A 240 7.51 0.68 -25.03
N ASN A 241 7.60 0.43 -23.71
CA ASN A 241 6.56 -0.27 -22.96
C ASN A 241 5.59 0.70 -22.27
N ARG A 242 5.79 2.01 -22.37
CA ARG A 242 4.88 3.04 -21.83
C ARG A 242 3.88 3.44 -22.90
N TYR A 243 2.59 3.32 -22.57
CA TYR A 243 1.50 3.86 -23.39
C TYR A 243 1.41 5.38 -23.33
N GLN A 244 1.90 5.98 -22.24
CA GLN A 244 1.91 7.42 -22.05
C GLN A 244 3.15 7.84 -21.25
N GLY A 245 3.77 8.95 -21.67
CA GLY A 245 4.91 9.56 -21.00
C GLY A 245 4.50 10.47 -19.85
N VAL A 246 5.42 11.36 -19.47
CA VAL A 246 5.11 12.47 -18.56
C VAL A 246 4.35 13.54 -19.34
N THR A 247 3.10 13.83 -18.97
CA THR A 247 2.25 14.76 -19.74
C THR A 247 2.39 16.22 -19.38
N LYS A 248 2.98 16.53 -18.21
CA LYS A 248 3.12 17.90 -17.71
C LYS A 248 4.53 18.14 -17.26
N LEU A 249 5.16 19.22 -17.74
CA LEU A 249 6.36 19.74 -17.13
C LEU A 249 6.03 20.18 -15.70
N LEU A 250 6.81 19.69 -14.74
CA LEU A 250 6.74 20.07 -13.35
C LEU A 250 8.14 20.51 -12.94
N ASP A 251 8.19 21.52 -12.06
CA ASP A 251 9.43 21.89 -11.37
C ASP A 251 10.01 20.65 -10.67
N SER A 252 11.28 20.36 -10.98
CA SER A 252 12.02 19.18 -10.52
C SER A 252 12.13 19.09 -9.00
N ARG A 253 12.01 20.22 -8.29
CA ARG A 253 12.01 20.32 -6.82
C ARG A 253 10.72 19.79 -6.19
N THR A 254 9.63 19.70 -6.96
CA THR A 254 8.32 19.27 -6.43
C THR A 254 8.29 17.79 -6.07
N CYS A 255 7.45 17.43 -5.09
CA CYS A 255 7.21 16.04 -4.71
C CYS A 255 6.76 15.19 -5.91
N GLY A 256 5.88 15.75 -6.75
CA GLY A 256 5.38 15.09 -7.97
C GLY A 256 6.50 14.78 -8.97
N ALA A 257 7.42 15.70 -9.22
CA ALA A 257 8.54 15.45 -10.13
C ALA A 257 9.48 14.35 -9.60
N ARG A 258 9.81 14.38 -8.31
CA ARG A 258 10.60 13.33 -7.66
C ARG A 258 9.93 11.95 -7.77
N ARG A 259 8.60 11.89 -7.58
CA ARG A 259 7.83 10.65 -7.72
C ARG A 259 7.77 10.12 -9.15
N ARG A 260 7.77 10.99 -10.17
CA ARG A 260 7.85 10.56 -11.57
C ARG A 260 9.21 9.97 -11.92
N LYS A 261 10.30 10.57 -11.43
CA LYS A 261 11.65 10.00 -11.56
C LYS A 261 11.72 8.63 -10.91
N GLU A 262 11.20 8.51 -9.70
CA GLU A 262 11.11 7.25 -8.96
C GLU A 262 10.29 6.18 -9.69
N ALA A 263 9.18 6.58 -10.33
CA ALA A 263 8.30 5.66 -11.06
C ALA A 263 8.97 4.96 -12.25
N ILE A 264 10.10 5.47 -12.77
CA ILE A 264 10.84 4.84 -13.88
C ILE A 264 12.15 4.18 -13.43
N CYS A 265 12.46 4.20 -12.14
CA CYS A 265 13.62 3.50 -11.56
C CYS A 265 13.35 2.00 -11.38
N LYS A 266 14.41 1.22 -11.15
CA LYS A 266 14.26 -0.20 -10.81
C LYS A 266 13.72 -0.33 -9.39
N ALA A 267 12.80 -1.27 -9.17
CA ALA A 267 12.21 -1.54 -7.86
C ALA A 267 13.26 -1.80 -6.77
N THR A 268 14.30 -2.55 -7.10
CA THR A 268 15.38 -2.94 -6.19
C THR A 268 16.17 -1.74 -5.65
N GLU A 269 16.31 -0.67 -6.44
CA GLU A 269 17.01 0.55 -6.04
C GLU A 269 16.21 1.35 -5.00
N LEU A 270 14.92 1.07 -4.84
CA LEU A 270 14.05 1.77 -3.89
C LEU A 270 13.99 1.12 -2.52
N ILE A 271 14.46 -0.12 -2.38
CA ILE A 271 14.37 -0.89 -1.13
C ILE A 271 15.11 -0.18 0.00
N GLY A 272 16.41 0.08 -0.15
CA GLY A 272 17.20 0.80 0.86
C GLY A 272 16.62 2.17 1.21
N PRO A 273 16.29 3.04 0.23
CA PRO A 273 15.62 4.30 0.51
C PRO A 273 14.27 4.19 1.24
N MET A 274 13.45 3.16 0.97
CA MET A 274 12.19 2.91 1.66
C MET A 274 12.43 2.49 3.11
N LEU A 275 13.35 1.55 3.36
CA LEU A 275 13.73 1.10 4.70
C LEU A 275 14.30 2.25 5.52
N LYS A 276 15.24 3.02 4.96
CA LYS A 276 15.83 4.18 5.61
C LYS A 276 14.77 5.19 6.05
N ARG A 277 13.79 5.49 5.20
CA ARG A 277 12.69 6.40 5.55
C ARG A 277 11.85 5.86 6.69
N ALA A 278 11.46 4.59 6.65
CA ALA A 278 10.66 3.96 7.69
C ALA A 278 11.37 4.00 9.05
N LEU A 279 12.61 3.56 9.11
CA LEU A 279 13.41 3.52 10.33
C LEU A 279 13.69 4.93 10.87
N THR A 280 14.03 5.89 10.00
CA THR A 280 14.25 7.30 10.40
C THR A 280 12.96 7.95 10.93
N ALA A 281 11.78 7.48 10.50
CA ALA A 281 10.50 7.97 11.02
C ALA A 281 10.15 7.39 12.40
N GLY A 282 11.01 6.56 12.99
CA GLY A 282 10.82 5.94 14.30
C GLY A 282 10.03 4.64 14.27
N VAL A 283 9.81 4.05 13.08
CA VAL A 283 9.13 2.75 13.00
C VAL A 283 10.08 1.66 13.49
N GLN A 284 9.69 0.98 14.56
CA GLN A 284 10.44 -0.15 15.12
C GLN A 284 9.97 -1.46 14.52
N ALA A 285 10.93 -2.28 14.08
CA ALA A 285 10.71 -3.64 13.59
C ALA A 285 12.00 -4.44 13.76
N ARG A 286 11.87 -5.75 14.01
CA ARG A 286 13.00 -6.65 14.19
C ARG A 286 13.53 -7.20 12.88
N TYR A 287 12.61 -7.55 11.96
CA TYR A 287 12.96 -8.17 10.68
C TYR A 287 12.26 -7.50 9.51
N LEU A 288 12.90 -7.54 8.35
CA LEU A 288 12.28 -7.36 7.05
C LEU A 288 11.92 -8.74 6.48
N LEU A 289 10.65 -8.92 6.16
CA LEU A 289 10.12 -10.06 5.44
C LEU A 289 10.05 -9.76 3.95
N MET A 290 10.61 -10.67 3.15
CA MET A 290 10.53 -10.60 1.69
C MET A 290 10.23 -11.97 1.07
N ASP A 291 9.56 -11.95 -0.08
CA ASP A 291 9.31 -13.16 -0.86
C ASP A 291 10.54 -13.58 -1.70
N SER A 292 10.39 -14.67 -2.47
CA SER A 292 11.48 -15.18 -3.31
C SER A 292 11.81 -14.29 -4.51
N TRP A 293 10.94 -13.33 -4.87
CA TRP A 293 11.23 -12.38 -5.94
C TRP A 293 12.37 -11.46 -5.56
N PHE A 294 12.45 -11.09 -4.28
CA PHE A 294 13.53 -10.30 -3.68
C PHE A 294 14.70 -11.14 -3.13
N GLY A 295 14.61 -12.47 -3.18
CA GLY A 295 15.60 -13.41 -2.62
C GLY A 295 16.93 -13.54 -3.38
N MET A 296 17.36 -12.51 -4.11
CA MET A 296 18.69 -12.47 -4.72
C MET A 296 19.75 -12.01 -3.70
N PRO A 297 20.97 -12.58 -3.66
CA PRO A 297 22.00 -12.22 -2.68
C PRO A 297 22.30 -10.72 -2.61
N ALA A 298 22.37 -10.03 -3.75
CA ALA A 298 22.61 -8.59 -3.80
C ALA A 298 21.48 -7.77 -3.13
N ILE A 299 20.23 -8.18 -3.28
CA ILE A 299 19.08 -7.52 -2.64
C ILE A 299 19.09 -7.77 -1.14
N ILE A 300 19.32 -9.03 -0.74
CA ILE A 300 19.41 -9.42 0.68
C ILE A 300 20.55 -8.64 1.36
N SER A 301 21.73 -8.61 0.74
CA SER A 301 22.90 -7.86 1.26
C SER A 301 22.57 -6.39 1.43
N HIS A 302 21.97 -5.74 0.42
CA HIS A 302 21.62 -4.33 0.49
C HIS A 302 20.55 -4.03 1.55
N ALA A 303 19.53 -4.88 1.71
CA ALA A 303 18.53 -4.71 2.76
C ALA A 303 19.13 -4.94 4.16
N ARG A 304 20.11 -5.86 4.27
CA ARG A 304 20.77 -6.22 5.53
C ARG A 304 21.61 -5.10 6.14
N GLU A 305 22.01 -4.12 5.34
CA GLU A 305 22.63 -2.86 5.78
C GLU A 305 21.71 -2.02 6.68
N HIS A 306 20.39 -2.26 6.63
CA HIS A 306 19.39 -1.48 7.36
C HIS A 306 18.69 -2.25 8.48
N ILE A 307 18.38 -3.53 8.27
CA ILE A 307 17.60 -4.36 9.20
C ILE A 307 17.89 -5.84 8.96
N HIS A 308 17.66 -6.71 9.94
CA HIS A 308 17.74 -8.17 9.73
C HIS A 308 16.70 -8.62 8.71
N VAL A 309 17.06 -9.59 7.86
CA VAL A 309 16.24 -10.01 6.73
C VAL A 309 15.84 -11.48 6.89
N ILE A 310 14.55 -11.75 6.74
CA ILE A 310 14.00 -13.10 6.55
C ILE A 310 13.38 -13.11 5.16
N CYS A 311 13.92 -13.97 4.28
CA CYS A 311 13.51 -13.98 2.89
C CYS A 311 13.33 -15.42 2.40
N MET A 312 12.31 -15.66 1.57
CA MET A 312 12.23 -16.90 0.83
C MET A 312 13.40 -17.02 -0.14
N VAL A 313 14.02 -18.19 -0.16
CA VAL A 313 15.18 -18.47 -1.00
C VAL A 313 14.76 -18.57 -2.47
N LYS A 314 15.46 -17.85 -3.36
CA LYS A 314 15.21 -17.95 -4.80
C LYS A 314 15.99 -19.10 -5.42
N ARG A 315 15.30 -20.10 -5.93
CA ARG A 315 15.94 -21.21 -6.64
C ARG A 315 16.39 -20.76 -8.03
N THR A 316 17.69 -20.61 -8.22
CA THR A 316 18.29 -20.33 -9.54
C THR A 316 19.57 -21.13 -9.71
N PRO A 317 19.97 -21.52 -10.94
CA PRO A 317 21.23 -22.24 -11.16
C PRO A 317 22.48 -21.44 -10.78
N LYS A 318 22.36 -20.12 -10.62
CA LYS A 318 23.49 -19.21 -10.40
C LYS A 318 23.78 -18.93 -8.93
N VAL A 319 22.94 -19.40 -8.01
CA VAL A 319 23.08 -19.13 -6.58
C VAL A 319 23.13 -20.45 -5.83
N LEU A 320 24.24 -20.68 -5.13
CA LEU A 320 24.43 -21.81 -4.24
C LEU A 320 24.21 -21.34 -2.80
N TYR A 321 23.43 -22.10 -2.05
CA TYR A 321 23.16 -21.86 -0.65
C TYR A 321 23.87 -22.94 0.17
N GLY A 322 24.65 -22.52 1.16
CA GLY A 322 25.29 -23.41 2.12
C GLY A 322 25.15 -22.82 3.52
N SER A 323 24.98 -23.68 4.52
CA SER A 323 25.19 -23.29 5.91
C SER A 323 26.68 -23.46 6.23
N ARG A 324 27.27 -22.49 6.92
CA ARG A 324 28.45 -22.77 7.72
C ARG A 324 27.92 -23.27 9.05
N ALA A 325 28.21 -24.53 9.39
CA ALA A 325 28.18 -24.91 10.80
C ALA A 325 29.29 -24.09 11.46
N ASN A 326 28.94 -23.24 12.42
CA ASN A 326 29.95 -22.57 13.22
C ASN A 326 30.70 -23.69 13.96
N ALA A 327 32.00 -23.82 13.67
CA ALA A 327 32.91 -24.71 14.37
C ALA A 327 33.22 -24.15 15.76
#